data_AF-A0A8H6WTT3-F1
#
_entry.id   AF-A0A8H6WTT3-F1
#
_cell.length_a   1.000
_cell.length_b   1.000
_cell.length_c   1.000
_cell.angle_alpha   90.00
_cell.angle_beta   90.00
_cell.angle_gamma   90.00
#
_symmetry.space_group_name_H-M   'P 1'
#
loop_
_entity.id
_entity.type
_entity.pdbx_description
1 polymer ?
#
loop_
_entity_poly.entity_id
_entity_poly.type
_entity_poly.pdbx_seq_one_letter_code
_entity_poly.pdbx_strand_id
1 'polypeptide(L)'
;MYEFLKDLFARVDLADIPPSYNQDPMRYVALVAGGDSALRTARPSVEDSRAAGATDFGALLATSRDTLVGISASGRTPYVLGALHSARAHGLLVVALVCAPESAIAREGQCDYVVCPQVGPEVVAGSTRMKAGTATKMVLNMITTGVQVRLGNTYGNLMVDVHPSNAKTIARARNIIRAIAGNLAESYTDEDLDGVIARSGGSVKLAVVVVVSGWGVPRAIDALERRHGSLRDTLEDVRYSTVSL
;
A
#
# COMPACT_ATOMS: atom_id res chain seq x y z
N MET A 1 22.78 10.17 13.45
CA MET A 1 22.31 8.79 13.71
C MET A 1 21.26 8.51 12.65
N TYR A 2 21.50 7.46 11.87
CA TYR A 2 21.07 7.39 10.47
C TYR A 2 19.59 7.08 10.30
N GLU A 3 18.96 7.67 9.28
CA GLU A 3 17.55 7.45 8.96
C GLU A 3 17.33 6.16 8.12
N PHE A 4 18.42 5.55 7.61
CA PHE A 4 18.49 4.28 6.86
C PHE A 4 17.41 3.22 7.13
N LEU A 5 17.14 2.86 8.40
CA LEU A 5 16.18 1.78 8.68
C LEU A 5 14.74 2.16 8.30
N LYS A 6 14.40 3.44 8.29
CA LYS A 6 13.06 3.93 7.94
C LYS A 6 12.82 3.89 6.45
N ASP A 7 13.85 4.23 5.68
CA ASP A 7 13.85 4.06 4.22
C ASP A 7 13.65 2.57 3.85
N LEU A 8 14.29 1.67 4.60
CA LEU A 8 14.06 0.24 4.47
C LEU A 8 12.62 -0.17 4.84
N PHE A 9 12.02 0.41 5.89
CA PHE A 9 10.65 0.11 6.26
C PHE A 9 9.63 0.56 5.20
N ALA A 10 9.85 1.70 4.57
CA ALA A 10 9.08 2.10 3.39
C ALA A 10 9.24 1.07 2.28
N ARG A 11 10.46 0.69 1.92
CA ARG A 11 10.69 -0.31 0.86
C ARG A 11 10.04 -1.66 1.15
N VAL A 12 10.14 -2.14 2.39
CA VAL A 12 9.49 -3.39 2.84
C VAL A 12 7.96 -3.27 2.76
N ASP A 13 7.40 -2.13 3.14
CA ASP A 13 5.96 -1.89 3.02
C ASP A 13 5.49 -1.99 1.56
N LEU A 14 6.19 -1.31 0.65
CA LEU A 14 5.81 -1.29 -0.76
C LEU A 14 6.05 -2.64 -1.45
N ALA A 15 7.06 -3.39 -1.03
CA ALA A 15 7.34 -4.73 -1.56
C ALA A 15 6.21 -5.74 -1.27
N ASP A 16 5.47 -5.55 -0.18
CA ASP A 16 4.35 -6.42 0.19
C ASP A 16 3.05 -6.09 -0.57
N ILE A 17 2.95 -4.92 -1.21
CA ILE A 17 1.72 -4.47 -1.89
C ILE A 17 1.39 -5.33 -3.12
N PRO A 18 2.28 -5.55 -4.10
CA PRO A 18 1.96 -6.36 -5.28
C PRO A 18 1.47 -7.78 -4.97
N PRO A 19 2.14 -8.59 -4.12
CA PRO A 19 1.64 -9.93 -3.81
C PRO A 19 0.35 -9.92 -2.97
N SER A 20 0.12 -8.86 -2.19
CA SER A 20 -1.07 -8.74 -1.33
C SER A 20 -2.31 -8.26 -2.09
N TYR A 21 -2.17 -7.30 -2.99
CA TYR A 21 -3.30 -6.59 -3.59
C TYR A 21 -3.27 -6.55 -5.11
N ASN A 22 -2.38 -7.34 -5.74
CA ASN A 22 -2.20 -7.46 -7.18
C ASN A 22 -2.09 -6.08 -7.87
N GLN A 23 -1.45 -5.12 -7.19
CA GLN A 23 -1.28 -3.77 -7.68
C GLN A 23 0.01 -3.64 -8.47
N ASP A 24 -0.01 -2.72 -9.44
CA ASP A 24 1.18 -2.32 -10.17
C ASP A 24 2.23 -1.73 -9.21
N PRO A 25 3.45 -2.31 -9.14
CA PRO A 25 4.52 -1.80 -8.28
C PRO A 25 4.92 -0.36 -8.62
N MET A 26 4.70 0.11 -9.85
CA MET A 26 5.01 1.49 -10.23
C MET A 26 4.08 2.53 -9.60
N ARG A 27 2.94 2.12 -9.00
CA ARG A 27 2.08 3.02 -8.22
C ARG A 27 2.68 3.43 -6.87
N TYR A 28 3.69 2.70 -6.41
CA TYR A 28 4.28 2.90 -5.10
C TYR A 28 5.80 2.94 -5.20
N VAL A 29 6.38 4.13 -5.08
CA VAL A 29 7.82 4.33 -5.22
C VAL A 29 8.42 4.78 -3.89
N ALA A 30 9.48 4.08 -3.46
CA ALA A 30 10.30 4.50 -2.32
C ALA A 30 11.58 5.16 -2.84
N LEU A 31 11.80 6.41 -2.44
CA LEU A 31 13.07 7.10 -2.62
C LEU A 31 13.91 6.94 -1.35
N VAL A 32 15.19 6.63 -1.53
CA VAL A 32 16.15 6.40 -0.46
C VAL A 32 17.36 7.27 -0.70
N ALA A 33 17.82 8.00 0.31
CA ALA A 33 19.00 8.84 0.18
C ALA A 33 20.23 7.99 -0.19
N GLY A 34 20.77 8.19 -1.40
CA GLY A 34 21.89 7.41 -1.94
C GLY A 34 21.48 6.17 -2.75
N GLY A 35 20.18 6.04 -3.07
CA GLY A 35 19.62 5.04 -3.98
C GLY A 35 19.61 3.61 -3.43
N ASP A 36 19.33 2.63 -4.30
CA ASP A 36 19.18 1.22 -3.90
C ASP A 36 20.42 0.62 -3.21
N SER A 37 21.62 1.12 -3.52
CA SER A 37 22.84 0.69 -2.82
C SER A 37 22.81 1.02 -1.32
N ALA A 38 22.10 2.09 -0.97
CA ALA A 38 21.87 2.53 0.40
C ALA A 38 20.81 1.69 1.12
N LEU A 39 20.32 0.57 0.56
CA LEU A 39 19.53 -0.43 1.29
C LEU A 39 20.42 -1.48 1.99
N ARG A 40 21.68 -1.62 1.55
CA ARG A 40 22.64 -2.58 2.14
C ARG A 40 23.66 -1.88 3.00
N THR A 41 24.02 -0.65 2.64
CA THR A 41 25.07 0.10 3.34
C THR A 41 24.71 1.58 3.37
N ALA A 42 24.50 2.13 4.57
CA ALA A 42 24.10 3.51 4.74
C ALA A 42 25.09 4.49 4.08
N ARG A 43 24.56 5.58 3.51
CA ARG A 43 25.34 6.66 2.88
C ARG A 43 25.01 8.00 3.54
N PRO A 44 25.57 8.27 4.73
CA PRO A 44 25.14 9.41 5.55
C PRO A 44 25.34 10.78 4.89
N SER A 45 26.39 10.92 4.08
CA SER A 45 26.69 12.18 3.40
C SER A 45 25.58 12.65 2.45
N VAL A 46 24.72 11.72 1.97
CA VAL A 46 23.58 12.06 1.11
C VAL A 46 22.39 12.55 1.93
N GLU A 47 22.18 12.03 3.16
CA GLU A 47 21.10 12.46 4.06
C GLU A 47 21.20 13.97 4.38
N ASP A 48 22.43 14.51 4.39
CA ASP A 48 22.73 15.92 4.68
C ASP A 48 22.56 16.86 3.47
N SER A 49 22.08 16.38 2.31
CA SER A 49 21.94 17.18 1.09
C SER A 49 20.47 17.43 0.69
N ARG A 50 19.99 18.68 0.88
CA ARG A 50 18.69 19.13 0.33
C ARG A 50 18.63 19.00 -1.19
N ALA A 51 19.72 19.36 -1.88
CA ALA A 51 19.79 19.32 -3.34
C ALA A 51 19.65 17.90 -3.88
N ALA A 52 20.24 16.91 -3.20
CA ALA A 52 20.09 15.51 -3.57
C ALA A 52 18.61 15.07 -3.48
N GLY A 53 17.93 15.39 -2.37
CA GLY A 53 16.52 15.04 -2.21
C GLY A 53 15.60 15.69 -3.23
N ALA A 54 15.85 16.97 -3.57
CA ALA A 54 15.11 17.65 -4.63
C ALA A 54 15.36 17.04 -6.02
N THR A 55 16.60 16.62 -6.30
CA THR A 55 17.00 16.01 -7.57
C THR A 55 16.37 14.62 -7.73
N ASP A 56 16.48 13.77 -6.71
CA ASP A 56 15.92 12.42 -6.72
C ASP A 56 14.39 12.45 -6.81
N PHE A 57 13.74 13.40 -6.13
CA PHE A 57 12.30 13.64 -6.32
C PHE A 57 11.96 14.08 -7.75
N GLY A 58 12.71 15.05 -8.31
CA GLY A 58 12.47 15.55 -9.66
C GLY A 58 12.59 14.47 -10.74
N ALA A 59 13.48 13.48 -10.54
CA ALA A 59 13.63 12.34 -11.43
C ALA A 59 12.40 11.43 -11.52
N LEU A 60 11.48 11.49 -10.54
CA LEU A 60 10.23 10.73 -10.59
C LEU A 60 9.20 11.29 -11.58
N LEU A 61 9.38 12.55 -12.03
CA LEU A 61 8.42 13.25 -12.88
C LEU A 61 6.99 13.23 -12.29
N ALA A 62 6.90 13.32 -10.96
CA ALA A 62 5.64 13.30 -10.24
C ALA A 62 4.78 14.53 -10.56
N THR A 63 3.47 14.34 -10.55
CA THR A 63 2.45 15.34 -10.89
C THR A 63 1.60 15.68 -9.67
N SER A 64 0.73 16.68 -9.77
CA SER A 64 -0.22 17.02 -8.71
C SER A 64 -1.25 15.92 -8.37
N ARG A 65 -1.28 14.82 -9.13
CA ARG A 65 -2.08 13.62 -8.83
C ARG A 65 -1.37 12.65 -7.89
N ASP A 66 -0.08 12.87 -7.65
CA ASP A 66 0.74 12.05 -6.79
C ASP A 66 0.79 12.62 -5.37
N THR A 67 1.22 11.78 -4.43
CA THR A 67 1.39 12.16 -3.02
C THR A 67 2.80 11.82 -2.58
N LEU A 68 3.47 12.77 -1.93
CA LEU A 68 4.77 12.53 -1.30
C LEU A 68 4.59 12.32 0.21
N VAL A 69 5.14 11.23 0.73
CA VAL A 69 5.27 10.99 2.18
C VAL A 69 6.75 11.10 2.57
N GLY A 70 7.13 12.23 3.18
CA GLY A 70 8.49 12.44 3.69
C GLY A 70 8.68 11.83 5.07
N ILE A 71 9.67 10.95 5.23
CA ILE A 71 9.90 10.20 6.46
C ILE A 71 11.19 10.68 7.12
N SER A 72 11.11 11.19 8.35
CA SER A 72 12.28 11.60 9.13
C SER A 72 11.94 11.55 10.62
N ALA A 73 12.47 10.60 11.38
CA ALA A 73 12.15 10.54 12.82
C ALA A 73 12.64 11.78 13.56
N SER A 74 13.83 12.28 13.20
CA SER A 74 14.34 13.53 13.74
C SER A 74 13.56 14.75 13.26
N GLY A 75 12.85 14.63 12.14
CA GLY A 75 12.09 15.69 11.51
C GLY A 75 12.95 16.83 10.97
N ARG A 76 14.26 16.62 10.79
CA ARG A 76 15.21 17.64 10.34
C ARG A 76 16.20 17.17 9.28
N THR A 77 15.98 15.98 8.70
CA THR A 77 16.87 15.41 7.69
C THR A 77 16.88 16.29 6.43
N PRO A 78 18.02 16.89 6.04
CA PRO A 78 18.10 17.81 4.91
C PRO A 78 17.61 17.20 3.59
N TYR A 79 17.96 15.96 3.28
CA TYR A 79 17.47 15.26 2.09
C TYR A 79 15.94 15.26 1.99
N VAL A 80 15.27 14.90 3.09
CA VAL A 80 13.79 14.85 3.16
C VAL A 80 13.20 16.25 3.00
N LEU A 81 13.79 17.26 3.66
CA LEU A 81 13.35 18.65 3.54
C LEU A 81 13.48 19.18 2.10
N GLY A 82 14.54 18.80 1.38
CA GLY A 82 14.71 19.15 -0.03
C GLY A 82 13.64 18.53 -0.93
N ALA A 83 13.31 17.25 -0.72
CA ALA A 83 12.25 16.56 -1.44
C ALA A 83 10.87 17.17 -1.16
N LEU A 84 10.55 17.46 0.11
CA LEU A 84 9.28 18.09 0.52
C LEU A 84 9.10 19.47 -0.12
N HIS A 85 10.15 20.29 -0.13
CA HIS A 85 10.14 21.60 -0.78
C HIS A 85 9.82 21.48 -2.28
N SER A 86 10.50 20.57 -2.97
CA SER A 86 10.30 20.32 -4.39
C SER A 86 8.88 19.83 -4.69
N ALA A 87 8.36 18.87 -3.92
CA ALA A 87 7.01 18.34 -4.10
C ALA A 87 5.92 19.40 -3.90
N ARG A 88 6.07 20.27 -2.89
CA ARG A 88 5.12 21.37 -2.66
C ARG A 88 5.13 22.37 -3.82
N ALA A 89 6.30 22.68 -4.38
CA ALA A 89 6.40 23.56 -5.54
C ALA A 89 5.70 22.98 -6.79
N HIS A 90 5.55 21.66 -6.87
CA HIS A 90 4.83 20.96 -7.94
C HIS A 90 3.34 20.72 -7.63
N GLY A 91 2.83 21.18 -6.49
CA GLY A 91 1.42 21.11 -6.13
C GLY A 91 0.94 19.71 -5.72
N LEU A 92 1.84 18.84 -5.26
CA LEU A 92 1.47 17.53 -4.71
C LEU A 92 0.81 17.69 -3.33
N LEU A 93 0.03 16.68 -2.95
CA LEU A 93 -0.26 16.43 -1.54
C LEU A 93 1.03 16.02 -0.83
N VAL A 94 1.40 16.74 0.23
CA VAL A 94 2.64 16.50 0.98
C VAL A 94 2.33 16.11 2.41
N VAL A 95 2.74 14.89 2.79
CA VAL A 95 2.61 14.35 4.15
C VAL A 95 4.00 14.17 4.75
N ALA A 96 4.16 14.54 6.02
CA ALA A 96 5.35 14.24 6.79
C ALA A 96 5.08 13.20 7.87
N LEU A 97 5.99 12.24 8.02
CA LEU A 97 6.02 11.27 9.10
C LEU A 97 7.27 11.51 9.96
N VAL A 98 7.07 12.03 11.15
CA VAL A 98 8.13 12.39 12.10
C VAL A 98 7.88 11.77 13.47
N CYS A 99 8.90 11.73 14.34
CA CYS A 99 8.72 11.29 15.73
C CYS A 99 9.13 12.38 16.74
N ALA A 100 9.45 13.58 16.24
CA ALA A 100 9.85 14.74 17.01
C ALA A 100 8.85 15.89 16.78
N PRO A 101 8.14 16.36 17.83
CA PRO A 101 7.08 17.36 17.70
C PRO A 101 7.59 18.73 17.24
N GLU A 102 8.78 19.17 17.68
CA GLU A 102 9.39 20.44 17.26
C GLU A 102 10.31 20.29 16.04
N SER A 103 9.86 19.51 15.06
CA SER A 103 10.63 19.22 13.85
C SER A 103 10.86 20.45 12.97
N ALA A 104 11.96 20.46 12.21
CA ALA A 104 12.17 21.46 11.17
C ALA A 104 11.09 21.32 10.08
N ILE A 105 10.71 20.08 9.75
CA ILE A 105 9.62 19.78 8.81
C ILE A 105 8.30 20.47 9.24
N ALA A 106 7.91 20.37 10.52
CA ALA A 106 6.69 21.02 11.00
C ALA A 106 6.79 22.56 10.98
N ARG A 107 7.98 23.12 11.28
CA ARG A 107 8.20 24.58 11.31
C ARG A 107 8.30 25.22 9.93
N GLU A 108 8.87 24.53 8.95
CA GLU A 108 9.03 25.05 7.58
C GLU A 108 7.68 25.13 6.83
N GLY A 109 6.62 24.50 7.35
CA GLY A 109 5.26 24.63 6.80
C GLY A 109 5.11 24.06 5.38
N GLN A 110 5.95 23.09 5.02
CA GLN A 110 6.00 22.52 3.67
C GLN A 110 5.10 21.28 3.48
N CYS A 111 4.30 20.92 4.49
CA CYS A 111 3.46 19.75 4.47
C CYS A 111 2.00 20.12 4.76
N ASP A 112 1.08 19.45 4.09
CA ASP A 112 -0.36 19.59 4.32
C ASP A 112 -0.79 18.81 5.57
N TYR A 113 -0.11 17.68 5.84
CA TYR A 113 -0.31 16.88 7.04
C TYR A 113 1.02 16.48 7.69
N VAL A 114 1.07 16.52 9.02
CA VAL A 114 2.20 16.03 9.81
C VAL A 114 1.70 14.95 10.75
N VAL A 115 2.15 13.72 10.51
CA VAL A 115 1.92 12.55 11.37
C VAL A 115 3.09 12.43 12.33
N CYS A 116 2.85 12.68 13.61
CA CYS A 116 3.89 12.73 14.64
C CYS A 116 3.61 11.77 15.81
N PRO A 117 3.81 10.45 15.66
CA PRO A 117 3.78 9.51 16.78
C PRO A 117 4.85 9.86 17.82
N GLN A 118 4.41 10.28 19.01
CA GLN A 118 5.29 10.64 20.12
C GLN A 118 5.72 9.39 20.90
N VAL A 119 6.83 8.78 20.50
CA VAL A 119 7.34 7.53 21.09
C VAL A 119 8.20 7.72 22.34
N GLY A 120 8.52 8.97 22.69
CA GLY A 120 9.41 9.32 23.80
C GLY A 120 10.89 8.95 23.56
N PRO A 121 11.77 9.16 24.57
CA PRO A 121 13.20 8.88 24.47
C PRO A 121 13.50 7.41 24.17
N GLU A 122 14.46 7.13 23.31
CA GLU A 122 14.88 5.75 23.01
C GLU A 122 15.65 5.11 24.16
N VAL A 123 15.57 3.78 24.29
CA VAL A 123 16.29 3.02 25.33
C VAL A 123 17.80 3.23 25.20
N VAL A 124 18.30 3.19 23.96
CA VAL A 124 19.65 3.68 23.63
C VAL A 124 19.48 5.09 23.11
N ALA A 125 20.00 6.07 23.85
CA ALA A 125 19.87 7.48 23.51
C ALA A 125 20.27 7.74 22.05
N GLY A 126 19.35 8.36 21.32
CA GLY A 126 19.53 8.63 19.91
C GLY A 126 19.20 7.46 18.99
N SER A 127 19.09 6.20 19.39
CA SER A 127 18.89 5.06 18.46
C SER A 127 17.46 4.95 17.91
N THR A 128 17.06 5.88 17.04
CA THR A 128 15.69 5.97 16.47
C THR A 128 15.29 4.81 15.54
N ARG A 129 16.21 3.88 15.26
CA ARG A 129 15.88 2.61 14.60
C ARG A 129 14.99 1.70 15.46
N MET A 130 14.79 2.06 16.73
CA MET A 130 14.01 1.30 17.71
C MET A 130 12.54 1.78 17.70
N LYS A 131 12.06 2.48 18.73
CA LYS A 131 10.62 2.81 18.84
C LYS A 131 10.14 3.70 17.71
N ALA A 132 10.92 4.71 17.32
CA ALA A 132 10.56 5.59 16.22
C ALA A 132 10.48 4.83 14.88
N GLY A 133 11.41 3.90 14.64
CA GLY A 133 11.38 2.99 13.51
C GLY A 133 10.13 2.11 13.49
N THR A 134 9.80 1.47 14.62
CA THR A 134 8.58 0.65 14.74
C THR A 134 7.31 1.46 14.52
N ALA A 135 7.22 2.66 15.11
CA ALA A 135 6.09 3.56 14.89
C ALA A 135 5.96 3.96 13.42
N THR A 136 7.08 4.26 12.76
CA THR A 136 7.13 4.57 11.33
C THR A 136 6.55 3.40 10.52
N LYS A 137 6.99 2.16 10.76
CA LYS A 137 6.48 0.99 10.05
C LYS A 137 4.97 0.80 10.25
N MET A 138 4.48 0.93 11.47
CA MET A 138 3.05 0.81 11.76
C MET A 138 2.23 1.87 11.02
N VAL A 139 2.68 3.13 11.01
CA VAL A 139 1.98 4.21 10.29
C VAL A 139 1.98 3.95 8.79
N LEU A 140 3.11 3.52 8.21
CA LEU A 140 3.17 3.17 6.79
C LEU A 140 2.20 2.05 6.42
N ASN A 141 2.19 0.96 7.21
CA ASN A 141 1.23 -0.13 7.05
C ASN A 141 -0.23 0.38 7.11
N MET A 142 -0.55 1.31 8.02
CA MET A 142 -1.88 1.89 8.14
C MET A 142 -2.26 2.71 6.90
N ILE A 143 -1.35 3.54 6.40
CA ILE A 143 -1.58 4.37 5.20
C ILE A 143 -1.79 3.45 3.99
N THR A 144 -0.86 2.55 3.71
CA THR A 144 -0.94 1.71 2.52
C THR A 144 -2.12 0.74 2.60
N THR A 145 -2.32 0.04 3.71
CA THR A 145 -3.50 -0.85 3.88
C THR A 145 -4.80 -0.06 3.80
N GLY A 146 -4.87 1.12 4.43
CA GLY A 146 -6.06 1.99 4.37
C GLY A 146 -6.41 2.40 2.94
N VAL A 147 -5.41 2.75 2.13
CA VAL A 147 -5.58 3.02 0.70
C VAL A 147 -6.12 1.78 -0.03
N GLN A 148 -5.56 0.60 0.21
CA GLN A 148 -6.00 -0.65 -0.45
C GLN A 148 -7.44 -1.02 -0.10
N VAL A 149 -7.85 -0.83 1.15
CA VAL A 149 -9.24 -1.01 1.59
C VAL A 149 -10.16 -0.04 0.84
N ARG A 150 -9.76 1.24 0.73
CA ARG A 150 -10.54 2.28 0.04
C ARG A 150 -10.60 2.07 -1.47
N LEU A 151 -9.59 1.43 -2.07
CA LEU A 151 -9.59 1.02 -3.48
C LEU A 151 -10.43 -0.25 -3.75
N GLY A 152 -11.00 -0.87 -2.70
CA GLY A 152 -11.85 -2.06 -2.85
C GLY A 152 -11.06 -3.36 -3.01
N ASN A 153 -9.79 -3.39 -2.61
CA ASN A 153 -8.93 -4.58 -2.70
C ASN A 153 -9.15 -5.56 -1.54
N THR A 154 -10.08 -5.21 -0.64
CA THR A 154 -10.57 -6.07 0.43
C THR A 154 -12.10 -6.22 0.40
N TYR A 155 -12.59 -7.32 0.96
CA TYR A 155 -14.01 -7.52 1.27
C TYR A 155 -14.14 -7.89 2.74
N GLY A 156 -14.67 -6.98 3.55
CA GLY A 156 -14.52 -7.07 5.01
C GLY A 156 -13.04 -7.07 5.37
N ASN A 157 -12.58 -8.14 6.02
CA ASN A 157 -11.17 -8.37 6.38
C ASN A 157 -10.45 -9.34 5.43
N LEU A 158 -11.06 -9.72 4.29
CA LEU A 158 -10.48 -10.65 3.32
C LEU A 158 -9.77 -9.90 2.19
N MET A 159 -8.57 -10.35 1.84
CA MET A 159 -7.73 -9.78 0.78
C MET A 159 -8.13 -10.35 -0.58
N VAL A 160 -9.16 -9.77 -1.20
CA VAL A 160 -9.81 -10.33 -2.40
C VAL A 160 -9.08 -10.07 -3.71
N ASP A 161 -8.09 -9.18 -3.71
CA ASP A 161 -7.15 -8.99 -4.83
C ASP A 161 -5.76 -9.58 -4.55
N VAL A 162 -5.70 -10.69 -3.79
CA VAL A 162 -4.46 -11.45 -3.66
C VAL A 162 -4.00 -12.00 -5.01
N HIS A 163 -2.69 -12.01 -5.27
CA HIS A 163 -2.11 -12.61 -6.47
C HIS A 163 -1.72 -14.09 -6.20
N PRO A 164 -2.47 -15.10 -6.71
CA PRO A 164 -2.22 -16.50 -6.40
C PRO A 164 -1.08 -17.08 -7.25
N SER A 165 0.17 -16.88 -6.85
CA SER A 165 1.37 -17.34 -7.58
C SER A 165 2.05 -18.59 -7.02
N ASN A 166 1.68 -19.02 -5.81
CA ASN A 166 2.24 -20.21 -5.15
C ASN A 166 1.17 -20.96 -4.37
N ALA A 167 1.49 -22.19 -3.95
CA ALA A 167 0.57 -23.09 -3.24
C ALA A 167 -0.14 -22.44 -2.04
N LYS A 168 0.59 -21.66 -1.22
CA LYS A 168 0.03 -20.95 -0.07
C LYS A 168 -0.99 -19.90 -0.50
N THR A 169 -0.68 -19.10 -1.51
CA THR A 169 -1.57 -18.05 -2.01
C THR A 169 -2.77 -18.61 -2.79
N ILE A 170 -2.62 -19.75 -3.47
CA ILE A 170 -3.71 -20.48 -4.12
C ILE A 170 -4.67 -21.02 -3.06
N ALA A 171 -4.16 -21.71 -2.04
CA ALA A 171 -4.99 -22.19 -0.93
C ALA A 171 -5.73 -21.03 -0.22
N ARG A 172 -5.06 -19.89 -0.04
CA ARG A 172 -5.69 -18.67 0.48
C ARG A 172 -6.81 -18.18 -0.43
N ALA A 173 -6.62 -18.15 -1.75
CA ALA A 173 -7.64 -17.75 -2.70
C ALA A 173 -8.90 -18.64 -2.61
N ARG A 174 -8.72 -19.98 -2.57
CA ARG A 174 -9.83 -20.92 -2.37
C ARG A 174 -10.60 -20.64 -1.08
N ASN A 175 -9.88 -20.41 0.02
CA ASN A 175 -10.49 -20.11 1.31
C ASN A 175 -11.26 -18.79 1.32
N ILE A 176 -10.77 -17.77 0.60
CA ILE A 176 -11.49 -16.50 0.41
C ILE A 176 -12.80 -16.74 -0.35
N ILE A 177 -12.75 -17.49 -1.45
CA ILE A 177 -13.94 -17.81 -2.24
C ILE A 177 -14.98 -18.53 -1.37
N ARG A 178 -14.57 -19.57 -0.65
CA ARG A 178 -15.44 -20.31 0.27
C ARG A 178 -16.03 -19.41 1.36
N ALA A 179 -15.22 -18.56 1.98
CA ALA A 179 -15.66 -17.67 3.04
C ALA A 179 -16.72 -16.67 2.57
N ILE A 180 -16.63 -16.19 1.32
CA ILE A 180 -17.58 -15.20 0.77
C ILE A 180 -18.82 -15.89 0.18
N ALA A 181 -18.64 -17.01 -0.52
CA ALA A 181 -19.71 -17.73 -1.19
C ALA A 181 -20.57 -18.56 -0.21
N GLY A 182 -20.02 -18.97 0.94
CA GLY A 182 -20.74 -19.77 1.92
C GLY A 182 -21.20 -21.11 1.33
N ASN A 183 -22.48 -21.43 1.53
CA ASN A 183 -23.09 -22.67 1.05
C ASN A 183 -23.00 -22.86 -0.48
N LEU A 184 -22.93 -21.77 -1.25
CA LEU A 184 -22.79 -21.84 -2.71
C LEU A 184 -21.46 -22.49 -3.16
N ALA A 185 -20.45 -22.50 -2.30
CA ALA A 185 -19.16 -23.13 -2.60
C ALA A 185 -19.05 -24.58 -2.08
N GLU A 186 -20.06 -25.13 -1.40
CA GLU A 186 -19.99 -26.50 -0.84
C GLU A 186 -19.87 -27.58 -1.93
N SER A 187 -20.45 -27.33 -3.11
CA SER A 187 -20.36 -28.23 -4.26
C SER A 187 -19.05 -28.12 -5.05
N TYR A 188 -18.17 -27.17 -4.70
CA TYR A 188 -16.93 -26.92 -5.43
C TYR A 188 -15.75 -27.63 -4.77
N THR A 189 -15.11 -28.53 -5.52
CA THR A 189 -13.82 -29.12 -5.15
C THR A 189 -12.70 -28.08 -5.23
N ASP A 190 -11.52 -28.40 -4.71
CA ASP A 190 -10.33 -27.55 -4.85
C ASP A 190 -9.97 -27.36 -6.34
N GLU A 191 -10.09 -28.42 -7.14
CA GLU A 191 -9.87 -28.42 -8.59
C GLU A 191 -10.88 -27.54 -9.33
N ASP A 192 -12.16 -27.55 -8.91
CA ASP A 192 -13.18 -26.68 -9.50
C ASP A 192 -12.87 -25.20 -9.25
N LEU A 193 -12.49 -24.85 -8.01
CA LEU A 193 -12.13 -23.49 -7.63
C LEU A 193 -10.89 -23.01 -8.38
N ASP A 194 -9.87 -23.86 -8.51
CA ASP A 194 -8.69 -23.56 -9.33
C ASP A 194 -9.07 -23.30 -10.78
N GLY A 195 -9.97 -24.11 -11.35
CA GLY A 195 -10.49 -23.90 -12.69
C GLY A 195 -11.21 -22.56 -12.84
N VAL A 196 -12.00 -22.15 -11.85
CA VAL A 196 -12.66 -20.83 -11.85
C VAL A 196 -11.64 -19.69 -11.74
N ILE A 197 -10.65 -19.80 -10.85
CA ILE A 197 -9.57 -18.80 -10.70
C ILE A 197 -8.79 -18.66 -12.02
N ALA A 198 -8.43 -19.78 -12.65
CA ALA A 198 -7.70 -19.79 -13.91
C ALA A 198 -8.49 -19.13 -15.04
N ARG A 199 -9.78 -19.47 -15.21
CA ARG A 199 -10.66 -18.82 -16.20
C ARG A 199 -10.92 -17.35 -15.89
N SER A 200 -10.75 -16.93 -14.64
CA SER A 200 -10.82 -15.54 -14.19
C SER A 200 -9.48 -14.80 -14.32
N GLY A 201 -8.50 -15.36 -15.03
CA GLY A 201 -7.18 -14.75 -15.22
C GLY A 201 -6.37 -14.61 -13.93
N GLY A 202 -6.66 -15.43 -12.92
CA GLY A 202 -6.04 -15.35 -11.59
C GLY A 202 -6.70 -14.34 -10.64
N SER A 203 -7.74 -13.61 -11.07
CA SER A 203 -8.45 -12.67 -10.19
C SER A 203 -9.38 -13.43 -9.23
N VAL A 204 -9.04 -13.40 -7.94
CA VAL A 204 -9.87 -13.98 -6.88
C VAL A 204 -11.18 -13.22 -6.73
N LYS A 205 -11.15 -11.89 -6.82
CA LYS A 205 -12.34 -11.03 -6.83
C LYS A 205 -13.34 -11.43 -7.91
N LEU A 206 -12.88 -11.63 -9.15
CA LEU A 206 -13.72 -12.07 -10.26
C LEU A 206 -14.23 -13.51 -10.06
N ALA A 207 -13.37 -14.41 -9.59
CA ALA A 207 -13.75 -15.78 -9.27
C ALA A 207 -14.89 -15.84 -8.22
N VAL A 208 -14.86 -14.98 -7.21
CA VAL A 208 -15.95 -14.85 -6.22
C VAL A 208 -17.26 -14.47 -6.91
N VAL A 209 -17.26 -13.48 -7.81
CA VAL A 209 -18.48 -13.07 -8.53
C VAL A 209 -19.02 -14.22 -9.36
N VAL A 210 -18.17 -14.96 -10.06
CA VAL A 210 -18.56 -16.14 -10.85
C VAL A 210 -19.24 -17.20 -9.97
N VAL A 211 -18.62 -17.56 -8.84
CA VAL A 211 -19.17 -18.59 -7.93
C VAL A 211 -20.49 -18.14 -7.31
N VAL A 212 -20.57 -16.90 -6.82
CA VAL A 212 -21.76 -16.41 -6.11
C VAL A 212 -22.95 -16.17 -7.05
N SER A 213 -22.69 -15.72 -8.28
CA SER A 213 -23.75 -15.40 -9.25
C SER A 213 -24.14 -16.55 -10.17
N GLY A 214 -23.26 -17.54 -10.33
CA GLY A 214 -23.39 -18.58 -11.37
C GLY A 214 -23.17 -18.06 -12.80
N TRP A 215 -22.75 -16.80 -12.97
CA TRP A 215 -22.54 -16.21 -14.29
C TRP A 215 -21.23 -16.65 -14.94
N GLY A 216 -21.20 -16.63 -16.27
CA GLY A 216 -19.95 -16.73 -17.02
C GLY A 216 -19.04 -15.52 -16.81
N VAL A 217 -17.73 -15.73 -16.99
CA VAL A 217 -16.68 -14.71 -16.80
C VAL A 217 -16.98 -13.37 -17.49
N PRO A 218 -17.43 -13.30 -18.77
CA PRO A 218 -17.70 -12.02 -19.42
C PRO A 218 -18.74 -11.14 -18.71
N ARG A 219 -19.82 -11.76 -18.22
CA ARG A 219 -20.87 -11.04 -17.47
C ARG A 219 -20.39 -10.62 -16.09
N ALA A 220 -19.57 -11.45 -15.43
CA ALA A 220 -18.98 -11.12 -14.14
C ALA A 220 -17.99 -9.95 -14.23
N ILE A 221 -17.20 -9.86 -15.31
CA ILE A 221 -16.32 -8.71 -15.61
C ILE A 221 -17.17 -7.44 -15.75
N ASP A 222 -18.17 -7.45 -16.63
CA ASP A 222 -19.03 -6.29 -16.86
C ASP A 222 -19.73 -5.81 -15.57
N ALA A 223 -20.17 -6.75 -14.73
CA ALA A 223 -20.76 -6.42 -13.43
C ALA A 223 -19.76 -5.73 -12.47
N LEU A 224 -18.52 -6.23 -12.39
CA LEU A 224 -17.47 -5.60 -11.57
C LEU A 224 -17.08 -4.22 -12.11
N GLU A 225 -16.96 -4.07 -13.43
CA GLU A 225 -16.59 -2.80 -14.07
C GLU A 225 -17.65 -1.72 -13.83
N ARG A 226 -18.94 -2.07 -13.92
CA ARG A 226 -20.06 -1.16 -13.60
C ARG A 226 -20.04 -0.65 -12.15
N ARG A 227 -19.37 -1.36 -11.25
CA ARG A 227 -19.16 -0.98 -9.84
C ARG A 227 -17.74 -0.53 -9.55
N HIS A 228 -16.99 -0.12 -10.58
CA HIS A 228 -15.61 0.36 -10.46
C HIS A 228 -14.68 -0.61 -9.70
N GLY A 229 -14.91 -1.92 -9.85
CA GLY A 229 -14.14 -2.97 -9.18
C GLY A 229 -14.52 -3.23 -7.72
N SER A 230 -15.61 -2.64 -7.21
CA SER A 230 -16.13 -2.90 -5.87
C SER A 230 -16.84 -4.26 -5.81
N LEU A 231 -16.22 -5.22 -5.13
CA LEU A 231 -16.82 -6.54 -4.93
C LEU A 231 -18.10 -6.46 -4.10
N ARG A 232 -18.12 -5.59 -3.07
CA ARG A 232 -19.29 -5.41 -2.19
C ARG A 232 -20.52 -5.04 -2.99
N ASP A 233 -20.42 -3.96 -3.76
CA ASP A 233 -21.55 -3.41 -4.49
C ASP A 233 -21.99 -4.36 -5.61
N THR A 234 -21.03 -5.08 -6.22
CA THR A 234 -21.32 -6.11 -7.23
C THR A 234 -22.11 -7.27 -6.63
N LEU A 235 -21.74 -7.75 -5.45
CA LEU A 235 -22.44 -8.86 -4.80
C LEU A 235 -23.83 -8.46 -4.28
N GLU A 236 -24.03 -7.19 -3.92
CA GLU A 236 -25.36 -6.67 -3.62
C GLU A 236 -26.28 -6.77 -4.85
N ASP A 237 -25.82 -6.34 -6.03
CA ASP A 237 -26.58 -6.47 -7.28
C ASP A 237 -26.95 -7.92 -7.62
N VAL A 238 -25.99 -8.84 -7.43
CA VAL A 238 -26.21 -10.28 -7.66
C VAL A 238 -27.33 -10.80 -6.76
N ARG A 239 -27.28 -10.48 -5.46
CA ARG A 239 -28.28 -10.96 -4.49
C ARG A 239 -29.67 -10.38 -4.76
N TYR A 240 -29.78 -9.12 -5.13
CA TYR A 240 -31.06 -8.53 -5.53
C TYR A 240 -31.66 -9.19 -6.78
N SER A 241 -30.81 -9.58 -7.73
CA SER A 241 -31.24 -10.24 -8.97
C SER A 241 -31.79 -11.66 -8.72
N THR A 242 -31.28 -12.37 -7.71
CA THR A 242 -31.70 -13.74 -7.37
C THR A 242 -33.00 -13.79 -6.57
N VAL A 243 -33.33 -12.74 -5.81
CA VAL A 243 -34.57 -12.66 -4.99
C VAL A 243 -35.78 -12.16 -5.79
N SER A 244 -35.54 -11.53 -6.95
CA SER A 244 -36.60 -10.95 -7.79
C SER A 244 -37.11 -11.89 -8.90
N LEU A 245 -36.76 -13.18 -8.81
CA LEU A 245 -37.21 -14.29 -9.65
C LEU A 245 -37.98 -15.30 -8.80
#